data_AF-G3I718-F1
#
_entry.id   AF-G3I718-F1
#
_cell.length_a   1.000
_cell.length_b   1.000
_cell.length_c   1.000
_cell.angle_alpha   90.00
_cell.angle_beta   90.00
_cell.angle_gamma   90.00
#
_symmetry.space_group_name_H-M   'P 1'
#
loop_
_entity.id
_entity.type
_entity.pdbx_description
1 polymer ?
#
loop_
_entity_poly.entity_id
_entity_poly.type
_entity_poly.pdbx_seq_one_letter_code
_entity_poly.pdbx_strand_id
1 'polypeptide(L)'
;MSKEGFFYLSFAEALRAHSCLSDRLRYSRIVGGWDLLPRALLSSLSGPVLLNAPVVAITQGIHDVRVHIATSLQPHSLKSMTADLVLLTASGPALQRMTFSPPLTRRRQEALRGLHYVAATKVFLSFHRPFWNEEHIEGGHSNTDRPARLIFYPAPGEGALLLASYTWSDAAAPFAGLSTEQALHVALKDVAALHGPVVYRLWDGTGVVKHWAEDPHSQGGFVVQPPLLGQGNEDYDWAFPYGRIYFAGEHTAYPHGWVETAVKSALRAAVKINNHGFRLEKLKHASFQKQGHIHSETRLDQDEAGLNEEQETRPGGHVFVEAIPELRGHVYVETIPQGKGHVHLHPKIVPPHVHMHEELIPGRRVQMHGGHRHGTSGSQKFPHLHSYCKASRVIPPPIRSPLEQATHSNSLQ
;
A
#
# COMPACT_ATOMS: atom_id res chain seq x y z
N MET A 1 3.55 -14.98 -20.22
CA MET A 1 2.93 -14.97 -18.88
C MET A 1 3.66 -16.03 -18.06
N SER A 2 4.52 -15.63 -17.11
CA SER A 2 5.18 -16.59 -16.23
C SER A 2 4.12 -17.30 -15.39
N LYS A 3 4.33 -18.59 -15.11
CA LYS A 3 3.55 -19.37 -14.12
C LYS A 3 3.79 -18.88 -12.67
N GLU A 4 4.52 -17.79 -12.51
CA GLU A 4 4.98 -17.18 -11.28
C GLU A 4 4.66 -15.69 -11.38
N GLY A 5 3.50 -15.27 -10.89
CA GLY A 5 3.05 -13.88 -11.00
C GLY A 5 1.67 -13.63 -10.39
N PHE A 6 1.32 -12.35 -10.25
CA PHE A 6 0.11 -11.87 -9.56
C PHE A 6 -1.20 -12.51 -10.07
N PHE A 7 -1.25 -12.82 -11.38
CA PHE A 7 -2.41 -13.43 -12.04
C PHE A 7 -2.67 -14.89 -11.62
N TYR A 8 -1.64 -15.62 -11.18
CA TYR A 8 -1.83 -16.98 -10.65
C TYR A 8 -2.57 -16.95 -9.32
N LEU A 9 -2.30 -15.93 -8.49
CA LEU A 9 -2.94 -15.78 -7.18
C LEU A 9 -4.38 -15.32 -7.33
N SER A 10 -4.67 -14.30 -8.12
CA SER A 10 -6.06 -13.87 -8.33
C SER A 10 -6.16 -12.92 -9.51
N PHE A 11 -7.03 -13.25 -10.46
CA PHE A 11 -7.29 -12.38 -11.59
C PHE A 11 -7.87 -11.03 -11.17
N ALA A 12 -8.81 -11.02 -10.21
CA ALA A 12 -9.45 -9.80 -9.73
C ALA A 12 -8.45 -8.89 -8.99
N GLU A 13 -7.63 -9.46 -8.10
CA GLU A 13 -6.58 -8.71 -7.41
C GLU A 13 -5.52 -8.23 -8.38
N ALA A 14 -5.13 -9.06 -9.36
CA ALA A 14 -4.19 -8.66 -10.40
C ALA A 14 -4.73 -7.49 -11.22
N LEU A 15 -6.01 -7.51 -11.60
CA LEU A 15 -6.61 -6.41 -12.35
C LEU A 15 -6.63 -5.11 -11.54
N ARG A 16 -6.97 -5.17 -10.25
CA ARG A 16 -6.91 -4.02 -9.32
C ARG A 16 -5.48 -3.50 -9.14
N ALA A 17 -4.49 -4.39 -9.07
CA ALA A 17 -3.09 -3.99 -9.00
C ALA A 17 -2.63 -3.33 -10.31
N HIS A 18 -3.00 -3.89 -11.47
CA HIS A 18 -2.65 -3.35 -12.78
C HIS A 18 -3.31 -1.99 -13.07
N SER A 19 -4.52 -1.73 -12.54
CA SER A 19 -5.12 -0.39 -12.67
C SER A 19 -4.35 0.68 -11.90
N CYS A 20 -3.60 0.29 -10.86
CA CYS A 20 -2.78 1.19 -10.04
C CYS A 20 -1.30 1.22 -10.48
N LEU A 21 -0.86 0.23 -11.26
CA LEU A 21 0.51 0.07 -11.76
C LEU A 21 0.53 0.17 -13.29
N SER A 22 0.74 1.38 -13.78
CA SER A 22 0.88 1.71 -15.21
C SER A 22 2.03 2.68 -15.46
N ASP A 23 2.71 2.51 -16.60
CA ASP A 23 3.73 3.44 -17.12
C ASP A 23 3.16 4.82 -17.50
N ARG A 24 1.83 4.93 -17.57
CA ARG A 24 1.14 6.21 -17.83
C ARG A 24 0.91 7.03 -16.56
N LEU A 25 1.11 6.42 -15.40
CA LEU A 25 0.93 7.06 -14.11
C LEU A 25 2.26 7.60 -13.61
N ARG A 26 2.21 8.76 -12.95
CA ARG A 26 3.35 9.33 -12.26
C ARG A 26 3.36 8.86 -10.81
N TYR A 27 4.43 8.20 -10.40
CA TYR A 27 4.65 7.83 -9.01
C TYR A 27 5.50 8.89 -8.31
N SER A 28 5.22 9.09 -7.04
CA SER A 28 5.99 9.96 -6.16
C SER A 28 6.40 9.19 -4.93
N ARG A 29 7.48 9.65 -4.30
CA ARG A 29 7.98 9.15 -3.02
C ARG A 29 8.20 10.33 -2.10
N ILE A 30 8.23 10.06 -0.81
CA ILE A 30 8.54 11.07 0.20
C ILE A 30 10.07 11.16 0.32
N VAL A 31 10.61 12.33 -0.02
CA VAL A 31 12.05 12.61 0.15
C VAL A 31 12.38 12.53 1.65
N GLY A 32 13.43 11.79 2.00
CA GLY A 32 13.80 11.53 3.40
C GLY A 32 13.15 10.30 4.02
N GLY A 33 12.21 9.63 3.34
CA GLY A 33 11.64 8.35 3.77
C GLY A 33 10.13 8.39 4.04
N TRP A 34 9.50 7.22 3.93
CA TRP A 34 8.05 7.08 4.10
C TRP A 34 7.58 7.20 5.55
N ASP A 35 8.47 7.08 6.54
CA ASP A 35 8.13 7.22 7.96
C ASP A 35 7.87 8.68 8.37
N LEU A 36 8.27 9.66 7.55
CA LEU A 36 7.94 11.07 7.75
C LEU A 36 6.42 11.32 7.73
N LEU A 37 5.66 10.58 6.91
CA LEU A 37 4.20 10.71 6.86
C LEU A 37 3.52 10.36 8.20
N PRO A 38 3.70 9.15 8.77
CA PRO A 38 3.12 8.83 10.07
C PRO A 38 3.69 9.69 11.21
N ARG A 39 4.95 10.15 11.15
CA ARG A 39 5.50 11.09 12.15
C ARG A 39 4.86 12.47 12.10
N ALA A 40 4.59 13.00 10.90
CA ALA A 40 3.88 14.25 10.73
C ALA A 40 2.44 14.15 11.27
N LEU A 41 1.74 13.05 10.96
CA LEU A 41 0.42 12.77 11.53
C LEU A 41 0.49 12.69 13.06
N LEU A 42 1.43 11.93 13.62
CA LEU A 42 1.63 11.83 15.06
C LEU A 42 1.83 13.20 15.72
N SER A 43 2.61 14.08 15.09
CA SER A 43 2.89 15.43 15.61
C SER A 43 1.66 16.35 15.59
N SER A 44 0.65 16.04 14.77
CA SER A 44 -0.62 16.77 14.70
C SER A 44 -1.69 16.28 15.68
N LEU A 45 -1.46 15.15 16.36
CA LEU A 45 -2.43 14.57 17.30
C LEU A 45 -2.38 15.30 18.64
N SER A 46 -3.55 15.80 19.08
CA SER A 46 -3.69 16.44 20.40
C SER A 46 -3.87 15.43 21.55
N GLY A 47 -4.18 14.17 21.23
CA GLY A 47 -4.48 13.11 22.19
C GLY A 47 -3.25 12.29 22.61
N PRO A 48 -3.30 11.61 23.77
CA PRO A 48 -2.21 10.75 24.22
C PRO A 48 -2.04 9.55 23.30
N VAL A 49 -0.79 9.20 23.01
CA VAL A 49 -0.42 7.97 22.28
C VAL A 49 0.29 7.02 23.23
N LEU A 50 -0.30 5.84 23.43
CA LEU A 50 0.28 4.78 24.26
C LEU A 50 1.00 3.78 23.38
N LEU A 51 2.34 3.81 23.40
CA LEU A 51 3.19 2.81 22.77
C LEU A 51 3.39 1.62 23.70
N ASN A 52 3.87 0.49 23.14
CA ASN A 52 4.10 -0.76 23.88
C ASN A 52 2.85 -1.26 24.62
N ALA A 53 1.67 -1.01 24.05
CA ALA A 53 0.37 -1.30 24.62
C ALA A 53 -0.41 -2.29 23.73
N PRO A 54 0.04 -3.56 23.58
CA PRO A 54 -0.65 -4.53 22.74
C PRO A 54 -2.03 -4.85 23.30
N VAL A 55 -3.07 -4.60 22.51
CA VAL A 55 -4.45 -4.98 22.81
C VAL A 55 -4.59 -6.49 22.64
N VAL A 56 -5.08 -7.16 23.69
CA VAL A 56 -5.26 -8.63 23.72
C VAL A 56 -6.72 -9.05 23.84
N ALA A 57 -7.58 -8.18 24.35
CA ALA A 57 -9.00 -8.44 24.42
C ALA A 57 -9.83 -7.17 24.33
N ILE A 58 -11.07 -7.31 23.86
CA ILE A 58 -12.06 -6.25 23.77
C ILE A 58 -13.39 -6.79 24.31
N THR A 59 -13.96 -6.09 25.28
CA THR A 59 -15.27 -6.39 25.83
C THR A 59 -16.19 -5.22 25.53
N GLN A 60 -17.29 -5.43 24.80
CA GLN A 60 -18.29 -4.39 24.59
C GLN A 60 -19.54 -4.66 25.42
N GLY A 61 -20.00 -3.64 26.13
CA GLY A 61 -21.27 -3.62 26.83
C GLY A 61 -22.35 -2.86 26.05
N ILE A 62 -23.49 -2.64 26.71
CA ILE A 62 -24.61 -1.89 26.13
C ILE A 62 -24.20 -0.43 25.88
N HIS A 63 -23.40 0.17 26.78
CA HIS A 63 -23.08 1.59 26.77
C HIS A 63 -21.60 1.90 26.46
N ASP A 64 -20.70 0.95 26.68
CA ASP A 64 -19.26 1.17 26.57
C ASP A 64 -18.52 0.02 25.88
N VAL A 65 -17.24 0.25 25.61
CA VAL A 65 -16.27 -0.75 25.18
C VAL A 65 -15.06 -0.65 26.09
N ARG A 66 -14.62 -1.79 26.61
CA ARG A 66 -13.40 -1.96 27.40
C ARG A 66 -12.33 -2.63 26.55
N VAL A 67 -11.21 -1.95 26.38
CA VAL A 67 -10.00 -2.42 25.68
C VAL A 67 -9.00 -2.90 26.71
N HIS A 68 -8.56 -4.15 26.61
CA HIS A 68 -7.61 -4.76 27.51
C HIS A 68 -6.23 -4.84 26.86
N ILE A 69 -5.24 -4.30 27.56
CA ILE A 69 -3.85 -4.17 27.13
C ILE A 69 -3.00 -5.11 27.98
N ALA A 70 -2.18 -5.94 27.32
CA ALA A 70 -1.22 -6.77 28.05
C ALA A 70 -0.13 -5.91 28.68
N THR A 71 0.23 -6.21 29.92
CA THR A 71 1.34 -5.57 30.62
C THR A 71 2.55 -6.49 30.60
N SER A 72 3.74 -5.95 30.27
CA SER A 72 4.97 -6.74 30.15
C SER A 72 5.45 -7.34 31.47
N LEU A 73 4.90 -6.89 32.60
CA LEU A 73 5.37 -7.24 33.94
C LEU A 73 4.55 -8.35 34.61
N GLN A 74 3.27 -8.55 34.23
CA GLN A 74 2.42 -9.61 34.79
C GLN A 74 1.38 -10.10 33.77
N PRO A 75 1.51 -11.33 33.24
CA PRO A 75 0.56 -11.92 32.30
C PRO A 75 -0.89 -11.98 32.80
N HIS A 76 -1.09 -11.89 34.12
CA HIS A 76 -2.39 -12.01 34.79
C HIS A 76 -3.04 -10.67 35.15
N SER A 77 -2.32 -9.54 34.99
CA SER A 77 -2.85 -8.20 35.25
C SER A 77 -2.97 -7.45 33.92
N LEU A 78 -4.19 -7.35 33.40
CA LEU A 78 -4.49 -6.57 32.21
C LEU A 78 -4.82 -5.13 32.62
N LYS A 79 -4.16 -4.16 32.01
CA LYS A 79 -4.62 -2.77 32.09
C LYS A 79 -5.82 -2.64 31.16
N SER A 80 -6.89 -2.01 31.63
CA SER A 80 -8.06 -1.77 30.79
C SER A 80 -8.34 -0.28 30.61
N MET A 81 -8.88 0.06 29.44
CA MET A 81 -9.34 1.40 29.10
C MET A 81 -10.78 1.31 28.62
N THR A 82 -11.62 2.26 29.04
CA THR A 82 -13.03 2.31 28.64
C THR A 82 -13.24 3.46 27.66
N ALA A 83 -14.05 3.23 26.63
CA ALA A 83 -14.45 4.22 25.62
C ALA A 83 -15.89 3.98 25.17
N ASP A 84 -16.54 4.98 24.57
CA ASP A 84 -17.89 4.80 23.99
C ASP A 84 -17.88 3.91 22.75
N LEU A 85 -16.82 4.03 21.95
CA LEU A 85 -16.59 3.36 20.66
C LEU A 85 -15.10 3.08 20.49
N VAL A 86 -14.76 2.05 19.70
CA VAL A 86 -13.37 1.70 19.37
C VAL A 86 -13.22 1.57 17.86
N LEU A 87 -12.17 2.15 17.30
CA LEU A 87 -11.73 1.92 15.92
C LEU A 87 -10.50 1.02 15.92
N LEU A 88 -10.63 -0.19 15.38
CA LEU A 88 -9.52 -1.12 15.22
C LEU A 88 -8.86 -0.94 13.85
N THR A 89 -7.58 -0.59 13.88
CA THR A 89 -6.73 -0.41 12.69
C THR A 89 -5.63 -1.47 12.55
N ALA A 90 -5.73 -2.56 13.33
CA ALA A 90 -4.75 -3.65 13.35
C ALA A 90 -4.86 -4.54 12.09
N SER A 91 -3.79 -5.26 11.74
CA SER A 91 -3.83 -6.22 10.63
C SER A 91 -4.79 -7.38 10.92
N GLY A 92 -5.23 -8.07 9.88
CA GLY A 92 -6.07 -9.27 10.01
C GLY A 92 -5.48 -10.31 10.98
N PRO A 93 -4.20 -10.72 10.81
CA PRO A 93 -3.54 -11.62 11.76
C PRO A 93 -3.50 -11.10 13.20
N ALA A 94 -3.28 -9.79 13.41
CA ALA A 94 -3.31 -9.20 14.75
C ALA A 94 -4.71 -9.25 15.38
N LEU A 95 -5.76 -8.98 14.61
CA LEU A 95 -7.15 -9.11 15.06
C LEU A 95 -7.50 -10.55 15.45
N GLN A 96 -6.96 -11.57 14.77
CA GLN A 96 -7.21 -12.98 15.11
C GLN A 96 -6.67 -13.37 16.49
N ARG A 97 -5.67 -12.65 17.01
CA ARG A 97 -5.09 -12.89 18.34
C ARG A 97 -5.83 -12.16 19.46
N MET A 98 -6.80 -11.31 19.13
CA MET A 98 -7.60 -10.59 20.11
C MET A 98 -8.82 -11.41 20.52
N THR A 99 -9.11 -11.46 21.82
CA THR A 99 -10.35 -12.05 22.33
C THR A 99 -11.47 -11.02 22.31
N PHE A 100 -12.62 -11.34 21.73
CA PHE A 100 -13.79 -10.47 21.70
C PHE A 100 -14.89 -11.01 22.61
N SER A 101 -15.50 -10.13 23.42
CA SER A 101 -16.66 -10.44 24.25
C SER A 101 -17.77 -9.40 24.04
N PRO A 102 -18.95 -9.76 23.51
CA PRO A 102 -19.28 -11.06 22.91
C PRO A 102 -18.36 -11.43 21.72
N PRO A 103 -18.21 -12.74 21.40
CA PRO A 103 -17.40 -13.18 20.27
C PRO A 103 -17.88 -12.59 18.95
N LEU A 104 -16.94 -12.29 18.04
CA LEU A 104 -17.28 -11.89 16.68
C LEU A 104 -18.26 -12.89 16.05
N THR A 105 -19.21 -12.39 15.25
CA THR A 105 -20.16 -13.25 14.54
C THR A 105 -19.44 -14.26 13.65
N ARG A 106 -20.05 -15.43 13.41
CA ARG A 106 -19.46 -16.49 12.57
C ARG A 106 -18.94 -15.96 11.23
N ARG A 107 -19.75 -15.14 10.53
CA ARG A 107 -19.36 -14.51 9.24
C ARG A 107 -18.12 -13.62 9.38
N ARG A 108 -17.96 -12.87 10.48
CA ARG A 108 -16.76 -12.06 10.74
C ARG A 108 -15.54 -12.91 11.01
N GLN A 109 -15.69 -13.98 11.79
CA GLN A 109 -14.60 -14.90 12.05
C GLN A 109 -14.14 -15.62 10.78
N GLU A 110 -15.08 -16.03 9.93
CA GLU A 110 -14.78 -16.62 8.62
C GLU A 110 -14.10 -15.61 7.70
N ALA A 111 -14.61 -14.38 7.60
CA ALA A 111 -13.97 -13.30 6.84
C ALA A 111 -12.55 -13.02 7.32
N LEU A 112 -12.35 -12.96 8.64
CA LEU A 112 -11.05 -12.68 9.23
C LEU A 112 -10.03 -13.80 8.96
N ARG A 113 -10.45 -15.07 9.04
CA ARG A 113 -9.62 -16.24 8.67
C ARG A 113 -9.37 -16.32 7.16
N GLY A 114 -10.31 -15.85 6.36
CA GLY A 114 -10.24 -15.84 4.91
C GLY A 114 -9.29 -14.79 4.33
N LEU A 115 -8.89 -13.78 5.12
CA LEU A 115 -7.90 -12.78 4.68
C LEU A 115 -6.56 -13.44 4.39
N HIS A 116 -6.16 -13.45 3.13
CA HIS A 116 -4.88 -14.00 2.71
C HIS A 116 -3.80 -12.92 2.67
N TYR A 117 -3.00 -12.83 3.74
CA TYR A 117 -1.82 -11.98 3.79
C TYR A 117 -0.64 -12.70 3.14
N VAL A 118 -0.07 -12.10 2.09
CA VAL A 118 1.12 -12.66 1.44
C VAL A 118 2.38 -12.29 2.22
N ALA A 119 3.37 -13.18 2.23
CA ALA A 119 4.72 -12.83 2.67
C ALA A 119 5.30 -11.74 1.77
N ALA A 120 6.16 -10.88 2.33
CA ALA A 120 6.94 -9.93 1.56
C ALA A 120 8.31 -9.75 2.20
N THR A 121 9.35 -9.67 1.38
CA THR A 121 10.73 -9.48 1.84
C THR A 121 11.40 -8.39 1.01
N LYS A 122 12.11 -7.47 1.69
CA LYS A 122 13.02 -6.52 1.05
C LYS A 122 14.43 -6.75 1.56
N VAL A 123 15.40 -6.79 0.64
CA VAL A 123 16.83 -6.85 0.94
C VAL A 123 17.50 -5.61 0.37
N PHE A 124 18.10 -4.82 1.24
CA PHE A 124 18.89 -3.65 0.89
C PHE A 124 20.37 -3.96 1.04
N LEU A 125 21.17 -3.56 0.06
CA LEU A 125 22.63 -3.64 0.09
C LEU A 125 23.21 -2.23 0.04
N SER A 126 24.15 -1.93 0.93
CA SER A 126 24.88 -0.66 0.93
C SER A 126 26.20 -0.82 0.16
N PHE A 127 26.52 0.19 -0.65
CA PHE A 127 27.73 0.19 -1.47
C PHE A 127 28.55 1.45 -1.16
N HIS A 128 29.87 1.36 -1.36
CA HIS A 128 30.74 2.53 -1.22
C HIS A 128 30.41 3.65 -2.23
N ARG A 129 29.84 3.29 -3.38
CA ARG A 129 29.40 4.21 -4.42
C ARG A 129 28.29 3.58 -5.27
N PRO A 130 27.38 4.38 -5.84
CA PRO A 130 26.29 3.88 -6.69
C PRO A 130 26.83 3.44 -8.06
N PHE A 131 27.29 2.19 -8.17
CA PHE A 131 27.94 1.67 -9.39
C PHE A 131 27.02 1.70 -10.62
N TRP A 132 25.70 1.60 -10.42
CA TRP A 132 24.69 1.66 -11.47
C TRP A 132 24.65 3.02 -12.20
N ASN A 133 25.22 4.08 -11.63
CA ASN A 133 25.38 5.36 -12.31
C ASN A 133 26.34 5.26 -13.51
N GLU A 134 27.39 4.43 -13.41
CA GLU A 134 28.34 4.18 -14.51
C GLU A 134 27.71 3.38 -15.65
N GLU A 135 26.61 2.69 -15.36
CA GLU A 135 25.80 1.96 -16.33
C GLU A 135 24.65 2.79 -16.90
N HIS A 136 24.56 4.08 -16.52
CA HIS A 136 23.51 5.02 -16.91
C HIS A 136 22.09 4.58 -16.46
N ILE A 137 21.99 3.97 -15.28
CA ILE A 137 20.72 3.58 -14.67
C ILE A 137 20.27 4.68 -13.70
N GLU A 138 19.15 5.33 -14.02
CA GLU A 138 18.58 6.43 -13.25
C GLU A 138 17.21 6.04 -12.70
N GLY A 139 17.20 5.38 -11.54
CA GLY A 139 15.99 4.84 -10.94
C GLY A 139 15.42 3.62 -11.69
N GLY A 140 14.13 3.35 -11.51
CA GLY A 140 13.46 2.20 -12.10
C GLY A 140 13.86 0.89 -11.44
N HIS A 141 13.72 -0.22 -12.19
CA HIS A 141 14.06 -1.55 -11.68
C HIS A 141 14.52 -2.51 -12.78
N SER A 142 15.31 -3.49 -12.37
CA SER A 142 15.64 -4.69 -13.16
C SER A 142 14.77 -5.86 -12.72
N ASN A 143 14.41 -6.71 -13.68
CA ASN A 143 13.66 -7.95 -13.46
C ASN A 143 14.56 -9.16 -13.72
N THR A 144 14.46 -10.19 -12.89
CA THR A 144 15.23 -11.43 -13.03
C THR A 144 14.40 -12.63 -12.58
N ASP A 145 14.69 -13.81 -13.11
CA ASP A 145 14.12 -15.08 -12.66
C ASP A 145 14.80 -15.62 -11.40
N ARG A 146 15.98 -15.07 -11.06
CA ARG A 146 16.75 -15.36 -9.85
C ARG A 146 16.00 -15.01 -8.56
N PRO A 147 16.42 -15.55 -7.39
CA PRO A 147 15.79 -15.27 -6.10
C PRO A 147 15.48 -13.80 -5.81
N ALA A 148 16.35 -12.85 -6.21
CA ALA A 148 16.14 -11.42 -6.01
C ALA A 148 14.86 -10.84 -6.67
N ARG A 149 14.41 -11.42 -7.78
CA ARG A 149 13.27 -11.02 -8.64
C ARG A 149 13.27 -9.59 -9.16
N LEU A 150 13.19 -8.61 -8.27
CA LEU A 150 13.13 -7.18 -8.57
C LEU A 150 14.26 -6.45 -7.84
N ILE A 151 15.10 -5.77 -8.61
CA ILE A 151 16.14 -4.87 -8.08
C ILE A 151 15.72 -3.44 -8.40
N PHE A 152 15.44 -2.62 -7.39
CA PHE A 152 15.05 -1.22 -7.57
C PHE A 152 16.23 -0.29 -7.32
N TYR A 153 16.50 0.56 -8.30
CA TYR A 153 17.55 1.56 -8.19
C TYR A 153 16.99 2.83 -7.55
N PRO A 154 17.73 3.46 -6.62
CA PRO A 154 17.30 4.71 -6.02
C PRO A 154 17.31 5.84 -7.07
N ALA A 155 16.61 6.94 -6.76
CA ALA A 155 16.65 8.10 -7.64
C ALA A 155 18.06 8.73 -7.66
N PRO A 156 18.43 9.45 -8.73
CA PRO A 156 19.72 10.14 -8.79
C PRO A 156 19.95 11.04 -7.57
N GLY A 157 21.15 10.96 -6.98
CA GLY A 157 21.54 11.76 -5.82
C GLY A 157 21.17 11.20 -4.45
N GLU A 158 20.53 10.02 -4.36
CA GLU A 158 20.10 9.42 -3.08
C GLU A 158 21.12 8.47 -2.43
N GLY A 159 22.38 8.57 -2.82
CA GLY A 159 23.45 7.73 -2.29
C GLY A 159 23.48 6.33 -2.91
N ALA A 160 23.96 5.37 -2.13
CA ALA A 160 24.39 4.06 -2.60
C ALA A 160 23.71 2.87 -1.90
N LEU A 161 22.49 3.09 -1.37
CA LEU A 161 21.66 2.02 -0.82
C LEU A 161 20.75 1.45 -1.91
N LEU A 162 21.03 0.23 -2.33
CA LEU A 162 20.27 -0.46 -3.38
C LEU A 162 19.19 -1.35 -2.77
N LEU A 163 17.96 -1.29 -3.28
CA LEU A 163 16.96 -2.33 -3.00
C LEU A 163 17.25 -3.53 -3.91
N ALA A 164 18.15 -4.40 -3.44
CA ALA A 164 18.72 -5.52 -4.17
C ALA A 164 17.76 -6.70 -4.35
N SER A 165 16.68 -6.76 -3.58
CA SER A 165 15.60 -7.72 -3.78
C SER A 165 14.31 -7.17 -3.21
N TYR A 166 13.22 -7.24 -3.97
CA TYR A 166 11.87 -7.06 -3.47
C TYR A 166 10.97 -8.20 -3.95
N THR A 167 10.56 -9.03 -3.01
CA THR A 167 9.78 -10.24 -3.26
C THR A 167 8.52 -10.27 -2.41
N TRP A 168 7.51 -10.98 -2.91
CA TRP A 168 6.22 -11.17 -2.25
C TRP A 168 5.62 -12.51 -2.66
N SER A 169 4.68 -13.01 -1.86
CA SER A 169 4.09 -14.36 -1.99
C SER A 169 5.20 -15.43 -2.04
N ASP A 170 5.04 -16.48 -2.86
CA ASP A 170 5.99 -17.59 -2.99
C ASP A 170 7.41 -17.14 -3.36
N ALA A 171 7.55 -16.00 -4.04
CA ALA A 171 8.87 -15.46 -4.37
C ALA A 171 9.65 -14.98 -3.14
N ALA A 172 9.00 -14.82 -1.98
CA ALA A 172 9.67 -14.51 -0.72
C ALA A 172 10.27 -15.76 -0.05
N ALA A 173 9.85 -16.97 -0.44
CA ALA A 173 10.30 -18.23 0.16
C ALA A 173 11.82 -18.44 0.14
N PRO A 174 12.58 -18.08 -0.92
CA PRO A 174 14.03 -18.22 -0.92
C PRO A 174 14.75 -17.43 0.18
N PHE A 175 14.11 -16.41 0.74
CA PHE A 175 14.65 -15.60 1.83
C PHE A 175 14.04 -15.96 3.19
N ALA A 176 13.01 -16.80 3.25
CA ALA A 176 12.32 -17.14 4.48
C ALA A 176 13.24 -17.93 5.41
N GLY A 177 13.33 -17.53 6.69
CA GLY A 177 14.15 -18.20 7.69
C GLY A 177 15.67 -18.05 7.50
N LEU A 178 16.13 -17.28 6.51
CA LEU A 178 17.55 -16.96 6.38
C LEU A 178 17.97 -15.93 7.44
N SER A 179 19.21 -16.02 7.91
CA SER A 179 19.80 -14.92 8.68
C SER A 179 19.96 -13.69 7.78
N THR A 180 20.06 -12.50 8.40
CA THR A 180 20.33 -11.26 7.67
C THR A 180 21.55 -11.41 6.76
N GLU A 181 22.65 -11.94 7.27
CA GLU A 181 23.88 -12.15 6.48
C GLU A 181 23.65 -13.08 5.28
N GLN A 182 22.96 -14.20 5.46
CA GLN A 182 22.65 -15.14 4.38
C GLN A 182 21.79 -14.48 3.29
N ALA A 183 20.74 -13.75 3.69
CA ALA A 183 19.87 -13.05 2.76
C ALA A 183 20.61 -11.94 1.98
N LEU A 184 21.52 -11.21 2.62
CA LEU A 184 22.37 -10.22 1.95
C LEU A 184 23.26 -10.89 0.89
N HIS A 185 23.89 -12.03 1.20
CA HIS A 185 24.74 -12.75 0.26
C HIS A 185 23.96 -13.33 -0.93
N VAL A 186 22.74 -13.82 -0.72
CA VAL A 186 21.85 -14.27 -1.81
C VAL A 186 21.56 -13.11 -2.77
N ALA A 187 21.13 -11.96 -2.24
CA ALA A 187 20.84 -10.79 -3.05
C ALA A 187 22.11 -10.25 -3.76
N LEU A 188 23.25 -10.22 -3.06
CA LEU A 188 24.53 -9.76 -3.61
C LEU A 188 24.96 -10.60 -4.82
N LYS A 189 24.83 -11.93 -4.71
CA LYS A 189 25.14 -12.85 -5.80
C LYS A 189 24.29 -12.59 -7.04
N ASP A 190 23.01 -12.30 -6.83
CA ASP A 190 22.08 -12.00 -7.93
C ASP A 190 22.36 -10.62 -8.55
N VAL A 191 22.68 -9.59 -7.75
CA VAL A 191 23.12 -8.29 -8.25
C VAL A 191 24.42 -8.44 -9.06
N ALA A 192 25.40 -9.20 -8.56
CA ALA A 192 26.64 -9.47 -9.28
C ALA A 192 26.45 -10.28 -10.57
N ALA A 193 25.42 -11.13 -10.63
CA ALA A 193 25.09 -11.86 -11.85
C ALA A 193 24.56 -10.93 -12.96
N LEU A 194 23.94 -9.80 -12.60
CA LEU A 194 23.43 -8.82 -13.55
C LEU A 194 24.48 -7.76 -13.92
N HIS A 195 25.24 -7.29 -12.93
CA HIS A 195 26.15 -6.14 -13.06
C HIS A 195 27.63 -6.51 -13.08
N GLY A 196 27.94 -7.81 -13.01
CA GLY A 196 29.29 -8.35 -13.04
C GLY A 196 30.02 -8.32 -11.68
N PRO A 197 31.25 -8.85 -11.66
CA PRO A 197 31.99 -9.10 -10.41
C PRO A 197 32.43 -7.81 -9.67
N VAL A 198 32.29 -6.64 -10.29
CA VAL A 198 32.60 -5.36 -9.64
C VAL A 198 31.74 -5.12 -8.40
N VAL A 199 30.50 -5.65 -8.40
CA VAL A 199 29.55 -5.56 -7.29
C VAL A 199 30.16 -6.04 -5.98
N TYR A 200 30.88 -7.17 -5.99
CA TYR A 200 31.51 -7.72 -4.78
C TYR A 200 32.58 -6.80 -4.20
N ARG A 201 33.29 -6.04 -5.04
CA ARG A 201 34.33 -5.10 -4.58
C ARG A 201 33.74 -3.79 -4.04
N LEU A 202 32.55 -3.42 -4.49
CA LEU A 202 31.91 -2.15 -4.11
C LEU A 202 30.93 -2.30 -2.96
N TRP A 203 30.48 -3.51 -2.66
CA TRP A 203 29.66 -3.80 -1.49
C TRP A 203 30.46 -3.49 -0.23
N ASP A 204 29.89 -2.70 0.69
CA ASP A 204 30.58 -2.29 1.92
C ASP A 204 30.44 -3.31 3.06
N GLY A 205 29.85 -4.48 2.77
CA GLY A 205 29.59 -5.55 3.73
C GLY A 205 28.32 -5.35 4.56
N THR A 206 27.56 -4.27 4.34
CA THR A 206 26.39 -3.94 5.14
C THR A 206 25.10 -3.91 4.31
N GLY A 207 23.97 -3.94 5.02
CA GLY A 207 22.65 -3.92 4.43
C GLY A 207 21.57 -4.19 5.47
N VAL A 208 20.32 -4.19 5.01
CA VAL A 208 19.14 -4.38 5.87
C VAL A 208 18.17 -5.34 5.19
N VAL A 209 17.62 -6.27 5.96
CA VAL A 209 16.59 -7.19 5.50
C VAL A 209 15.32 -6.95 6.30
N LYS A 210 14.18 -6.83 5.62
CA LYS A 210 12.86 -6.77 6.26
C LYS A 210 12.00 -7.92 5.76
N HIS A 211 11.70 -8.86 6.65
CA HIS A 211 10.69 -9.90 6.47
C HIS A 211 9.38 -9.43 7.09
N TRP A 212 8.35 -9.22 6.27
CA TRP A 212 7.03 -8.78 6.78
C TRP A 212 6.22 -9.92 7.40
N ALA A 213 6.44 -11.16 6.95
CA ALA A 213 5.77 -12.34 7.52
C ALA A 213 6.18 -12.60 8.99
N GLU A 214 7.41 -12.21 9.36
CA GLU A 214 7.98 -12.40 10.69
C GLU A 214 7.75 -11.19 11.61
N ASP A 215 7.15 -10.11 11.10
CA ASP A 215 6.82 -8.95 11.91
C ASP A 215 5.75 -9.31 12.96
N PRO A 216 6.01 -9.12 14.26
CA PRO A 216 5.09 -9.56 15.31
C PRO A 216 3.77 -8.79 15.32
N HIS A 217 3.73 -7.60 14.70
CA HIS A 217 2.54 -6.75 14.65
C HIS A 217 1.73 -6.95 13.37
N SER A 218 2.37 -7.04 12.20
CA SER A 218 1.64 -7.25 10.94
C SER A 218 1.42 -8.72 10.60
N GLN A 219 2.41 -9.59 10.84
CA GLN A 219 2.46 -11.01 10.48
C GLN A 219 2.06 -11.30 9.02
N GLY A 220 2.61 -10.50 8.12
CA GLY A 220 2.27 -10.50 6.70
C GLY A 220 2.62 -9.15 6.06
N GLY A 221 2.77 -9.16 4.74
CA GLY A 221 3.00 -7.96 3.94
C GLY A 221 1.71 -7.16 3.77
N PHE A 222 0.77 -7.71 3.00
CA PHE A 222 -0.52 -7.11 2.69
C PHE A 222 -1.47 -8.16 2.14
N VAL A 223 -2.75 -7.83 1.98
CA VAL A 223 -3.75 -8.78 1.48
C VAL A 223 -3.58 -9.00 -0.03
N VAL A 224 -3.61 -10.26 -0.46
CA VAL A 224 -3.85 -10.64 -1.85
C VAL A 224 -4.82 -11.81 -1.82
N GLN A 225 -6.10 -11.54 -2.06
CA GLN A 225 -7.14 -12.56 -1.92
C GLN A 225 -7.04 -13.61 -3.06
N PRO A 226 -6.88 -14.92 -2.77
CA PRO A 226 -6.87 -15.98 -3.79
C PRO A 226 -8.24 -16.11 -4.48
N PRO A 227 -8.35 -16.84 -5.61
CA PRO A 227 -9.62 -16.99 -6.31
C PRO A 227 -10.51 -17.87 -5.44
N LEU A 228 -11.68 -17.37 -5.07
CA LEU A 228 -12.65 -18.12 -4.28
C LEU A 228 -13.36 -19.12 -5.20
N LEU A 229 -12.75 -20.29 -5.42
CA LEU A 229 -13.38 -21.38 -6.16
C LEU A 229 -14.53 -21.96 -5.33
N GLY A 230 -15.76 -21.73 -5.76
CA GLY A 230 -16.95 -22.44 -5.28
C GLY A 230 -17.50 -22.01 -3.91
N GLN A 231 -16.98 -20.96 -3.27
CA GLN A 231 -17.59 -20.38 -2.08
C GLN A 231 -18.38 -19.12 -2.44
N GLY A 232 -19.71 -19.22 -2.40
CA GLY A 232 -20.65 -18.13 -2.60
C GLY A 232 -20.66 -17.10 -1.47
N ASN A 233 -19.49 -16.63 -1.04
CA ASN A 233 -19.37 -15.48 -0.16
C ASN A 233 -18.90 -14.28 -0.97
N GLU A 234 -19.85 -13.37 -1.21
CA GLU A 234 -19.59 -11.98 -1.54
C GLU A 234 -18.50 -11.41 -0.63
N ASP A 235 -17.63 -10.56 -1.18
CA ASP A 235 -16.60 -9.81 -0.43
C ASP A 235 -17.20 -9.31 0.91
N TYR A 236 -16.55 -9.64 2.03
CA TYR A 236 -17.07 -9.25 3.34
C TYR A 236 -16.96 -7.73 3.52
N ASP A 237 -18.08 -7.06 3.75
CA ASP A 237 -18.09 -5.61 3.98
C ASP A 237 -17.68 -5.25 5.41
N TRP A 238 -16.39 -4.93 5.58
CA TRP A 238 -15.79 -4.43 6.81
C TRP A 238 -16.25 -3.02 7.21
N ALA A 239 -16.98 -2.30 6.35
CA ALA A 239 -17.48 -0.96 6.67
C ALA A 239 -18.63 -0.99 7.71
N PHE A 240 -19.23 -2.15 7.98
CA PHE A 240 -20.26 -2.32 9.00
C PHE A 240 -19.66 -2.62 10.38
N PRO A 241 -19.91 -1.78 11.40
CA PRO A 241 -19.38 -1.99 12.73
C PRO A 241 -19.97 -3.25 13.39
N TYR A 242 -19.21 -3.83 14.31
CA TYR A 242 -19.69 -4.86 15.23
C TYR A 242 -20.10 -4.21 16.55
N GLY A 243 -21.36 -3.77 16.63
CA GLY A 243 -21.85 -2.97 17.76
C GLY A 243 -21.06 -1.67 17.84
N ARG A 244 -20.26 -1.52 18.90
CA ARG A 244 -19.44 -0.33 19.18
C ARG A 244 -18.01 -0.39 18.61
N ILE A 245 -17.70 -1.47 17.90
CA ILE A 245 -16.36 -1.75 17.35
C ILE A 245 -16.37 -1.50 15.84
N TYR A 246 -15.56 -0.55 15.37
CA TYR A 246 -15.34 -0.22 13.97
C TYR A 246 -14.01 -0.80 13.49
N PHE A 247 -13.90 -1.04 12.18
CA PHE A 247 -12.71 -1.61 11.56
C PHE A 247 -12.22 -0.70 10.43
N ALA A 248 -10.91 -0.51 10.36
CA ALA A 248 -10.23 0.16 9.27
C ALA A 248 -8.85 -0.48 9.06
N GLY A 249 -8.23 -0.15 7.94
CA GLY A 249 -6.97 -0.74 7.51
C GLY A 249 -7.07 -1.20 6.07
N GLU A 250 -5.92 -1.50 5.50
CA GLU A 250 -5.79 -1.87 4.09
C GLU A 250 -6.71 -3.06 3.71
N HIS A 251 -6.81 -4.09 4.56
CA HIS A 251 -7.70 -5.25 4.38
C HIS A 251 -9.23 -4.95 4.41
N THR A 252 -9.65 -3.72 4.67
CA THR A 252 -11.07 -3.33 4.82
C THR A 252 -11.62 -2.54 3.64
N ALA A 253 -10.83 -2.41 2.57
CA ALA A 253 -11.18 -1.68 1.35
C ALA A 253 -10.29 -2.13 0.18
N TYR A 254 -10.64 -1.68 -1.02
CA TYR A 254 -9.85 -1.93 -2.23
C TYR A 254 -9.27 -0.63 -2.79
N PRO A 255 -8.17 -0.70 -3.54
CA PRO A 255 -7.31 -1.87 -3.76
C PRO A 255 -6.42 -2.20 -2.54
N HIS A 256 -6.11 -3.47 -2.34
CA HIS A 256 -5.18 -3.94 -1.31
C HIS A 256 -3.72 -3.52 -1.59
N GLY A 257 -2.88 -3.46 -0.55
CA GLY A 257 -1.45 -3.13 -0.63
C GLY A 257 -1.11 -1.65 -0.67
N TRP A 258 -2.08 -0.75 -0.48
CA TRP A 258 -1.89 0.70 -0.62
C TRP A 258 -2.16 1.49 0.66
N VAL A 259 -1.26 2.44 0.96
CA VAL A 259 -1.43 3.42 2.05
C VAL A 259 -2.73 4.23 1.87
N GLU A 260 -3.04 4.62 0.63
CA GLU A 260 -4.27 5.36 0.30
C GLU A 260 -5.53 4.61 0.74
N THR A 261 -5.58 3.30 0.52
CA THR A 261 -6.69 2.44 0.94
C THR A 261 -6.83 2.39 2.46
N ALA A 262 -5.72 2.26 3.18
CA ALA A 262 -5.72 2.32 4.64
C ALA A 262 -6.24 3.68 5.15
N VAL A 263 -5.80 4.79 4.56
CA VAL A 263 -6.27 6.14 4.94
C VAL A 263 -7.75 6.33 4.62
N LYS A 264 -8.20 5.95 3.42
CA LYS A 264 -9.61 6.06 3.00
C LYS A 264 -10.53 5.24 3.91
N SER A 265 -10.14 4.03 4.27
CA SER A 265 -10.92 3.19 5.19
C SER A 265 -11.01 3.77 6.60
N ALA A 266 -9.93 4.38 7.10
CA ALA A 266 -9.90 5.08 8.39
C ALA A 266 -10.79 6.31 8.38
N LEU A 267 -10.73 7.15 7.33
CA LEU A 267 -11.59 8.31 7.16
C LEU A 267 -13.08 7.92 7.10
N ARG A 268 -13.40 6.86 6.34
CA ARG A 268 -14.75 6.29 6.29
C ARG A 268 -15.26 5.92 7.68
N ALA A 269 -14.45 5.23 8.49
CA ALA A 269 -14.84 4.83 9.84
C ALA A 269 -14.96 6.05 10.78
N ALA A 270 -14.02 6.99 10.73
CA ALA A 270 -14.04 8.21 11.54
C ALA A 270 -15.27 9.07 11.27
N VAL A 271 -15.65 9.27 10.00
CA VAL A 271 -16.88 9.99 9.62
C VAL A 271 -18.12 9.30 10.18
N LYS A 272 -18.20 7.96 10.11
CA LYS A 272 -19.30 7.20 10.71
C LYS A 272 -19.37 7.36 12.22
N ILE A 273 -18.23 7.28 12.91
CA ILE A 273 -18.11 7.46 14.36
C ILE A 273 -18.57 8.87 14.76
N ASN A 274 -18.09 9.90 14.07
CA ASN A 274 -18.46 11.29 14.32
C ASN A 274 -19.97 11.50 14.15
N ASN A 275 -20.54 11.00 13.06
CA ASN A 275 -21.98 11.12 12.78
C ASN A 275 -22.86 10.30 13.75
N HIS A 276 -22.33 9.21 14.31
CA HIS A 276 -23.00 8.43 15.35
C HIS A 276 -23.19 9.23 16.64
N GLY A 277 -22.18 10.04 17.02
CA GLY A 277 -22.25 10.97 18.14
C GLY A 277 -23.38 12.00 17.97
N PHE A 278 -23.46 12.63 16.80
CA PHE A 278 -24.53 13.59 16.47
C PHE A 278 -25.93 12.98 16.57
N ARG A 279 -26.11 11.71 16.15
CA ARG A 279 -27.42 11.05 16.20
C ARG A 279 -27.85 10.71 17.64
N LEU A 280 -26.91 10.31 18.50
CA LEU A 280 -27.18 10.07 19.92
C LEU A 280 -27.50 11.36 20.67
N GLU A 281 -26.79 12.46 20.39
CA GLU A 281 -27.13 13.77 20.98
C GLU A 281 -28.49 14.26 20.53
N LYS A 282 -28.82 14.17 19.23
CA LYS A 282 -30.14 14.57 18.72
C LYS A 282 -31.28 13.74 19.31
N LEU A 283 -31.06 12.43 19.50
CA LEU A 283 -32.02 11.55 20.18
C LEU A 283 -32.18 11.91 21.66
N LYS A 284 -31.08 12.20 22.38
CA LYS A 284 -31.12 12.69 23.76
C LYS A 284 -31.88 14.02 23.87
N HIS A 285 -31.58 14.99 23.00
CA HIS A 285 -32.28 16.28 22.97
C HIS A 285 -33.77 16.13 22.62
N ALA A 286 -34.12 15.24 21.69
CA ALA A 286 -35.51 14.93 21.36
C ALA A 286 -36.25 14.22 22.53
N SER A 287 -35.57 13.35 23.28
CA SER A 287 -36.15 12.72 24.48
C SER A 287 -36.33 13.71 25.64
N PHE A 288 -35.39 14.66 25.81
CA PHE A 288 -35.52 15.74 26.80
C PHE A 288 -36.65 16.72 26.44
N GLN A 289 -36.85 17.04 25.14
CA GLN A 289 -37.98 17.85 24.69
C GLN A 289 -39.33 17.13 24.86
N LYS A 290 -39.39 15.81 24.65
CA LYS A 290 -40.59 15.02 24.95
C LYS A 290 -40.88 14.95 26.45
N GLN A 291 -39.86 14.85 27.31
CA GLN A 291 -40.06 14.88 28.77
C GLN A 291 -40.44 16.27 29.30
N GLY A 292 -40.05 17.35 28.62
CA GLY A 292 -40.52 18.71 28.89
C GLY A 292 -41.97 19.00 28.45
N HIS A 293 -42.63 18.07 27.75
CA HIS A 293 -44.05 18.18 27.35
C HIS A 293 -44.98 17.21 28.08
N ILE A 294 -44.47 16.37 28.99
CA ILE A 294 -45.30 15.40 29.76
C ILE A 294 -45.75 15.97 31.12
N HIS A 295 -45.40 17.24 31.44
CA HIS A 295 -45.94 17.96 32.60
C HIS A 295 -46.99 19.01 32.23
N SER A 296 -47.99 18.62 31.44
CA SER A 296 -49.33 19.24 31.49
C SER A 296 -50.31 18.36 30.74
N GLU A 297 -50.98 17.47 31.47
CA GLU A 297 -52.39 17.06 31.28
C GLU A 297 -52.59 15.68 31.91
N THR A 298 -52.95 15.70 33.19
CA THR A 298 -53.66 14.60 33.84
C THR A 298 -55.15 14.77 33.52
N ARG A 299 -55.72 13.89 32.71
CA ARG A 299 -57.12 13.51 32.87
C ARG A 299 -57.35 12.07 32.44
N LEU A 300 -58.01 11.36 33.35
CA LEU A 300 -58.45 9.98 33.28
C LEU A 300 -59.37 9.78 32.07
N ASP A 301 -59.30 8.62 31.43
CA ASP A 301 -60.43 7.70 31.33
C ASP A 301 -59.95 6.29 30.96
N GLN A 302 -60.63 5.32 31.56
CA GLN A 302 -60.50 3.88 31.34
C GLN A 302 -61.26 3.50 30.06
N ASP A 303 -60.74 2.54 29.30
CA ASP A 303 -61.58 1.47 28.73
C ASP A 303 -60.71 0.34 28.16
N GLU A 304 -61.16 -0.89 28.43
CA GLU A 304 -60.63 -2.16 27.93
C GLU A 304 -61.02 -2.41 26.46
N ALA A 305 -60.15 -3.07 25.69
CA ALA A 305 -60.53 -4.11 24.73
C ALA A 305 -59.28 -4.81 24.18
N GLY A 306 -59.39 -6.11 23.94
CA GLY A 306 -58.28 -6.99 23.60
C GLY A 306 -57.98 -7.15 22.11
N LEU A 307 -56.97 -8.02 21.90
CA LEU A 307 -56.76 -8.95 20.80
C LEU A 307 -56.05 -8.50 19.51
N ASN A 308 -55.01 -9.30 19.25
CA ASN A 308 -54.52 -9.89 18.01
C ASN A 308 -53.31 -9.30 17.29
N GLU A 309 -52.33 -10.22 17.17
CA GLU A 309 -51.25 -10.28 16.21
C GLU A 309 -51.78 -10.14 14.78
N GLU A 310 -51.04 -9.40 13.94
CA GLU A 310 -50.93 -9.76 12.53
C GLU A 310 -49.55 -9.34 11.99
N GLN A 311 -48.90 -10.32 11.37
CA GLN A 311 -47.70 -10.20 10.57
C GLN A 311 -47.99 -9.36 9.33
N GLU A 312 -47.14 -8.37 9.02
CA GLU A 312 -47.09 -7.82 7.68
C GLU A 312 -45.66 -7.80 7.15
N THR A 313 -45.41 -8.72 6.23
CA THR A 313 -44.28 -8.71 5.31
C THR A 313 -44.68 -7.88 4.09
N ARG A 314 -43.83 -6.95 3.64
CA ARG A 314 -43.64 -6.67 2.21
C ARG A 314 -42.38 -5.85 1.91
N PRO A 315 -41.82 -5.99 0.69
CA PRO A 315 -40.45 -5.63 0.34
C PRO A 315 -40.35 -4.32 -0.45
N GLY A 316 -39.14 -3.78 -0.56
CA GLY A 316 -38.79 -2.78 -1.58
C GLY A 316 -38.70 -1.34 -1.06
N GLY A 317 -37.56 -0.99 -0.48
CA GLY A 317 -37.18 0.40 -0.21
C GLY A 317 -35.96 0.77 -1.05
N HIS A 318 -36.14 1.70 -1.98
CA HIS A 318 -35.12 2.26 -2.85
C HIS A 318 -33.89 2.75 -2.05
N VAL A 319 -32.70 2.33 -2.48
CA VAL A 319 -31.42 2.84 -1.97
C VAL A 319 -31.23 4.26 -2.51
N PHE A 320 -31.39 5.26 -1.65
CA PHE A 320 -30.86 6.60 -1.92
C PHE A 320 -29.34 6.56 -1.75
N VAL A 321 -28.63 6.54 -2.89
CA VAL A 321 -27.21 6.87 -2.95
C VAL A 321 -27.13 8.39 -2.91
N GLU A 322 -26.94 8.97 -1.72
CA GLU A 322 -26.58 10.37 -1.62
C GLU A 322 -25.11 10.52 -2.04
N ALA A 323 -24.93 11.15 -3.20
CA ALA A 323 -23.62 11.46 -3.76
C ALA A 323 -22.83 12.33 -2.78
N ILE A 324 -21.59 11.91 -2.48
CA ILE A 324 -20.63 12.75 -1.78
C ILE A 324 -20.35 13.97 -2.68
N PRO A 325 -20.56 15.22 -2.24
CA PRO A 325 -20.24 16.39 -3.05
C PRO A 325 -18.76 16.42 -3.38
N GLU A 326 -18.43 16.66 -4.65
CA GLU A 326 -17.08 16.89 -5.14
C GLU A 326 -16.37 17.93 -4.28
N LEU A 327 -15.29 17.54 -3.59
CA LEU A 327 -14.32 18.46 -3.00
C LEU A 327 -13.56 19.15 -4.14
N ARG A 328 -14.19 20.17 -4.73
CA ARG A 328 -13.53 21.11 -5.64
C ARG A 328 -12.74 22.13 -4.83
N GLY A 329 -11.42 22.04 -4.98
CA GLY A 329 -10.56 23.20 -5.11
C GLY A 329 -10.13 23.87 -3.81
N HIS A 330 -9.06 23.35 -3.20
CA HIS A 330 -7.99 24.18 -2.63
C HIS A 330 -6.65 23.44 -2.80
N VAL A 331 -6.16 23.42 -4.03
CA VAL A 331 -4.75 23.12 -4.30
C VAL A 331 -3.99 24.41 -4.07
N TYR A 332 -3.33 24.54 -2.92
CA TYR A 332 -2.25 25.52 -2.79
C TYR A 332 -1.01 24.92 -3.45
N VAL A 333 -0.77 25.30 -4.71
CA VAL A 333 0.53 25.13 -5.35
C VAL A 333 1.35 26.34 -4.96
N GLU A 334 2.21 26.20 -3.96
CA GLU A 334 3.26 27.18 -3.71
C GLU A 334 4.42 26.86 -4.66
N THR A 335 4.45 27.53 -5.81
CA THR A 335 5.59 27.51 -6.73
C THR A 335 6.78 28.19 -6.06
N ILE A 336 7.76 27.39 -5.64
CA ILE A 336 9.08 27.84 -5.19
C ILE A 336 9.85 28.34 -6.43
N PRO A 337 10.22 29.63 -6.53
CA PRO A 337 11.09 30.09 -7.59
C PRO A 337 12.53 29.68 -7.26
N GLN A 338 13.20 29.01 -8.20
CA GLN A 338 14.65 28.81 -8.14
C GLN A 338 15.35 30.16 -8.37
N GLY A 339 16.12 30.63 -7.38
CA GLY A 339 17.04 31.75 -7.50
C GLY A 339 18.25 31.54 -6.59
N LYS A 340 19.44 31.53 -7.19
CA LYS A 340 20.74 31.48 -6.49
C LYS A 340 21.04 32.81 -5.80
N GLY A 341 21.69 32.75 -4.63
CA GLY A 341 22.72 33.72 -4.22
C GLY A 341 22.36 34.81 -3.20
N HIS A 342 23.07 34.76 -2.08
CA HIS A 342 23.07 35.59 -0.87
C HIS A 342 23.26 37.13 -0.97
N VAL A 343 22.54 37.86 -0.07
CA VAL A 343 22.99 38.90 0.90
C VAL A 343 22.87 40.44 0.62
N HIS A 344 22.10 41.09 1.53
CA HIS A 344 22.06 42.46 2.14
C HIS A 344 21.68 43.78 1.40
N LEU A 345 20.66 44.44 2.00
CA LEU A 345 20.39 45.89 2.27
C LEU A 345 19.96 46.86 1.13
N HIS A 346 18.76 47.45 1.34
CA HIS A 346 18.09 48.57 0.63
C HIS A 346 18.76 49.95 0.90
N PRO A 347 18.29 51.09 0.29
CA PRO A 347 17.86 51.38 -1.09
C PRO A 347 18.43 52.72 -1.63
N LYS A 348 18.42 52.96 -2.96
CA LYS A 348 17.98 54.23 -3.63
C LYS A 348 18.33 54.33 -5.14
N ILE A 349 17.35 54.87 -5.90
CA ILE A 349 17.42 55.65 -7.17
C ILE A 349 17.40 54.90 -8.55
N VAL A 350 16.25 55.06 -9.22
CA VAL A 350 15.86 55.33 -10.65
C VAL A 350 16.83 55.03 -11.84
N PRO A 351 16.34 54.50 -13.01
CA PRO A 351 17.10 53.96 -14.18
C PRO A 351 17.37 55.05 -15.28
N PRO A 352 17.86 54.82 -16.55
CA PRO A 352 17.90 53.59 -17.39
C PRO A 352 19.15 53.38 -18.30
N HIS A 353 19.16 52.26 -19.06
CA HIS A 353 19.59 52.10 -20.49
C HIS A 353 20.30 50.76 -20.81
N VAL A 354 19.57 49.91 -21.56
CA VAL A 354 19.92 49.17 -22.80
C VAL A 354 21.39 48.76 -23.04
N HIS A 355 21.65 47.46 -23.24
CA HIS A 355 22.14 46.91 -24.52
C HIS A 355 22.12 45.37 -24.55
N MET A 356 21.47 44.84 -25.57
CA MET A 356 21.53 43.45 -26.03
C MET A 356 22.86 43.21 -26.74
N HIS A 357 23.45 42.03 -26.59
CA HIS A 357 24.16 41.39 -27.69
C HIS A 357 24.01 39.86 -27.61
N GLU A 358 23.44 39.36 -28.69
CA GLU A 358 23.22 37.97 -29.09
C GLU A 358 24.44 37.54 -29.90
N GLU A 359 24.96 36.33 -29.68
CA GLU A 359 25.87 35.67 -30.62
C GLU A 359 25.44 34.21 -30.81
N LEU A 360 24.77 33.98 -31.93
CA LEU A 360 24.62 32.72 -32.65
C LEU A 360 25.91 32.42 -33.42
N ILE A 361 26.21 31.13 -33.66
CA ILE A 361 26.58 30.55 -34.98
C ILE A 361 26.80 29.02 -34.86
N PRO A 362 26.58 28.24 -35.95
CA PRO A 362 25.81 26.99 -35.93
C PRO A 362 26.53 25.78 -36.55
N GLY A 363 25.80 24.66 -36.72
CA GLY A 363 25.97 23.80 -37.91
C GLY A 363 25.66 22.30 -37.77
N ARG A 364 24.54 21.84 -38.36
CA ARG A 364 24.48 20.84 -39.47
C ARG A 364 23.04 20.35 -39.73
N ARG A 365 22.52 20.72 -40.90
CA ARG A 365 21.48 20.04 -41.73
C ARG A 365 22.25 19.17 -42.76
N VAL A 366 21.77 18.15 -43.48
CA VAL A 366 20.49 17.48 -43.79
C VAL A 366 20.85 16.27 -44.67
N GLN A 367 20.07 15.17 -44.68
CA GLN A 367 19.63 14.58 -45.96
C GLN A 367 18.45 13.59 -45.80
N MET A 368 17.40 13.88 -46.57
CA MET A 368 16.21 13.08 -46.83
C MET A 368 16.28 12.60 -48.28
N HIS A 369 15.83 11.37 -48.55
CA HIS A 369 15.50 10.89 -49.89
C HIS A 369 14.14 10.18 -49.86
N GLY A 370 13.34 10.40 -50.90
CA GLY A 370 11.99 9.86 -51.07
C GLY A 370 11.75 9.27 -52.47
N GLY A 371 10.57 8.65 -52.63
CA GLY A 371 10.00 8.07 -53.87
C GLY A 371 10.05 6.53 -53.88
N HIS A 372 9.03 5.73 -54.24
CA HIS A 372 7.86 5.90 -55.11
C HIS A 372 6.75 4.84 -54.83
N ARG A 373 5.58 4.97 -55.48
CA ARG A 373 4.25 4.33 -55.24
C ARG A 373 3.96 3.04 -56.06
N HIS A 374 2.88 2.35 -55.61
CA HIS A 374 1.89 1.42 -56.26
C HIS A 374 1.85 0.03 -55.60
N GLY A 375 0.73 -0.67 -55.32
CA GLY A 375 -0.72 -0.44 -55.43
C GLY A 375 -1.47 -1.70 -54.93
N THR A 376 -2.55 -1.51 -54.16
CA THR A 376 -3.74 -2.37 -53.91
C THR A 376 -3.65 -3.91 -53.73
N SER A 377 -4.04 -4.42 -52.55
CA SER A 377 -5.23 -5.27 -52.35
C SER A 377 -5.47 -5.53 -50.85
N GLY A 378 -6.74 -5.61 -50.44
CA GLY A 378 -7.16 -5.65 -49.04
C GLY A 378 -7.05 -7.02 -48.37
N SER A 379 -6.72 -7.01 -47.08
CA SER A 379 -7.31 -7.92 -46.10
C SER A 379 -7.32 -7.22 -44.74
N GLN A 380 -8.50 -7.13 -44.13
CA GLN A 380 -8.64 -6.68 -42.75
C GLN A 380 -7.95 -7.69 -41.83
N LYS A 381 -6.87 -7.27 -41.17
CA LYS A 381 -6.29 -7.97 -40.03
C LYS A 381 -6.21 -6.99 -38.86
N PHE A 382 -6.76 -7.42 -37.73
CA PHE A 382 -6.74 -6.77 -36.43
C PHE A 382 -5.33 -6.29 -36.05
N PRO A 383 -5.17 -5.10 -35.43
CA PRO A 383 -3.86 -4.65 -35.00
C PRO A 383 -3.42 -5.47 -33.79
N HIS A 384 -2.45 -6.35 -34.01
CA HIS A 384 -1.62 -6.90 -32.95
C HIS A 384 -0.91 -5.72 -32.26
N LEU A 385 -1.27 -5.43 -31.00
CA LEU A 385 -0.48 -4.56 -30.13
C LEU A 385 0.85 -5.27 -29.81
N HIS A 386 1.86 -5.05 -30.65
CA HIS A 386 3.25 -5.12 -30.21
C HIS A 386 3.58 -3.79 -29.52
N SER A 387 3.70 -3.80 -28.20
CA SER A 387 4.43 -2.75 -27.48
C SER A 387 5.71 -3.38 -26.94
N TYR A 388 6.82 -2.93 -27.53
CA TYR A 388 8.18 -3.30 -27.17
C TYR A 388 8.60 -2.57 -25.89
N CYS A 389 9.13 -3.32 -24.92
CA CYS A 389 10.02 -2.81 -23.89
C CYS A 389 11.29 -2.23 -24.55
N LYS A 390 11.49 -0.92 -24.43
CA LYS A 390 12.80 -0.24 -24.46
C LYS A 390 12.90 0.45 -23.09
N ALA A 391 13.78 0.13 -22.16
CA ALA A 391 15.09 -0.49 -22.25
C ALA A 391 15.17 -1.79 -21.42
N SER A 392 15.42 -2.90 -22.11
CA SER A 392 15.93 -4.12 -21.48
C SER A 392 17.20 -4.47 -22.24
N ARG A 393 18.37 -4.34 -21.62
CA ARG A 393 19.58 -4.96 -22.16
C ARG A 393 19.45 -6.46 -21.92
N VAL A 394 19.13 -7.20 -22.98
CA VAL A 394 19.39 -8.65 -23.00
C VAL A 394 20.89 -8.80 -23.20
N ILE A 395 21.61 -9.22 -22.16
CA ILE A 395 23.03 -9.52 -22.23
C ILE A 395 23.17 -10.89 -22.93
N PRO A 396 23.90 -11.02 -24.05
CA PRO A 396 24.12 -12.32 -24.69
C PRO A 396 24.99 -13.22 -23.79
N PRO A 397 24.81 -14.55 -23.84
CA PRO A 397 25.64 -15.47 -23.07
C PRO A 397 27.11 -15.38 -23.47
N PRO A 398 28.06 -15.72 -22.57
CA PRO A 398 29.48 -15.60 -22.84
C PRO A 398 29.90 -16.48 -24.02
N ILE A 399 30.64 -15.89 -24.96
CA ILE A 399 31.32 -16.59 -26.04
C ILE A 399 32.35 -17.53 -25.40
N ARG A 400 32.13 -18.84 -25.52
CA ARG A 400 33.15 -19.85 -25.19
C ARG A 400 34.30 -19.73 -26.20
N SER A 401 35.53 -19.56 -25.70
CA SER A 401 36.74 -19.61 -26.51
C SER A 401 36.96 -21.03 -27.06
N PRO A 402 37.40 -21.21 -28.32
CA PRO A 402 37.68 -22.51 -28.89
C PRO A 402 39.11 -22.93 -28.54
N LEU A 403 39.30 -23.60 -27.41
CA LEU A 403 40.49 -24.39 -27.10
C LEU A 403 40.22 -25.17 -25.80
N GLU A 404 39.70 -26.38 -25.96
CA GLU A 404 39.92 -27.58 -25.12
C GLU A 404 38.88 -28.65 -25.52
N GLN A 405 38.99 -29.09 -26.77
CA GLN A 405 38.58 -30.44 -27.18
C GLN A 405 39.83 -31.11 -27.74
N ALA A 406 40.56 -31.83 -26.88
CA ALA A 406 41.39 -32.97 -27.24
C ALA A 406 42.04 -33.52 -25.98
N THR A 407 41.49 -34.59 -25.41
CA THR A 407 42.26 -35.83 -25.15
C THR A 407 41.34 -36.94 -24.64
N HIS A 408 41.31 -38.00 -25.44
CA HIS A 408 41.20 -39.42 -25.11
C HIS A 408 39.87 -40.04 -24.63
N SER A 409 39.26 -40.69 -25.62
CA SER A 409 38.50 -41.94 -25.57
C SER A 409 39.35 -43.15 -25.13
N ASN A 410 38.61 -44.19 -24.68
CA ASN A 410 38.96 -45.59 -24.29
C ASN A 410 39.16 -45.79 -22.78
N SER A 411 38.58 -46.78 -22.09
CA SER A 411 37.81 -47.98 -22.46
C SER A 411 37.46 -48.77 -21.17
N LEU A 412 36.33 -49.52 -21.17
CA LEU A 412 35.98 -50.69 -20.30
C LEU A 412 35.75 -50.35 -18.80
N GLN A 413 34.70 -50.79 -18.09
CA GLN A 413 33.78 -51.94 -18.14
C GLN A 413 32.32 -51.52 -17.91
#